data_AF-A0A3D5V4T6-F1
#
_entry.id   AF-A0A3D5V4T6-F1
#
_cell.length_a   1.000
_cell.length_b   1.000
_cell.length_c   1.000
_cell.angle_alpha   90.00
_cell.angle_beta   90.00
_cell.angle_gamma   90.00
#
_symmetry.space_group_name_H-M   'P 1'
#
loop_
_entity.id
_entity.type
_entity.pdbx_description
1 polymer ?
#
loop_
_entity_poly.entity_id
_entity_poly.type
_entity_poly.pdbx_seq_one_letter_code
_entity_poly.pdbx_strand_id
1 'polypeptide(L)'
;RRVHRGFSKIPGLMQMIDIKAIDQHTIDFAGRNYTQISPYIYYSEGNGAFLHFDVQDGKVVQISRQYGCLLPFPQNTMCLLIAGAIFSALSVIWLIAALVIAIIRLVRKIRHKEKTDSIVPAAKWGLFLNLAGIAVIANMAVQVIKAISYATYAELRMFFLFNYAYLICAAIGVALIAVVWKRSGGSKKQRVFAALSGLAAILIAIIIVGFEFYR
;
A
#
# COMPACT_ATOMS: atom_id res chain seq x y z
N ARG A 1 9.82 13.30 -15.61
CA ARG A 1 9.08 13.68 -14.38
C ARG A 1 9.59 12.78 -13.24
N ARG A 2 10.22 13.32 -12.19
CA ARG A 2 10.63 12.52 -11.02
C ARG A 2 9.45 12.40 -10.06
N VAL A 3 9.14 11.17 -9.64
CA VAL A 3 8.07 10.92 -8.67
C VAL A 3 8.64 11.24 -7.28
N HIS A 4 8.22 12.36 -6.70
CA HIS A 4 8.85 12.85 -5.47
C HIS A 4 8.38 12.14 -4.20
N ARG A 5 7.10 11.73 -4.07
CA ARG A 5 6.53 11.14 -2.83
C ARG A 5 5.29 10.26 -3.08
N GLY A 6 5.04 9.29 -2.19
CA GLY A 6 3.72 8.67 -2.06
C GLY A 6 3.35 7.59 -3.07
N PHE A 7 2.07 7.19 -3.00
CA PHE A 7 1.39 6.24 -3.90
C PHE A 7 1.45 6.61 -5.39
N SER A 8 1.89 7.82 -5.74
CA SER A 8 2.19 8.21 -7.12
C SER A 8 3.33 7.40 -7.77
N LYS A 9 4.07 6.61 -6.97
CA LYS A 9 5.10 5.64 -7.42
C LYS A 9 4.52 4.31 -7.92
N ILE A 10 3.26 3.99 -7.59
CA ILE A 10 2.64 2.71 -7.92
C ILE A 10 2.62 2.41 -9.43
N PRO A 11 2.37 3.37 -10.33
CA PRO A 11 2.49 3.11 -11.77
C PRO A 11 3.89 2.60 -12.17
N GLY A 12 4.95 3.10 -11.52
CA GLY A 12 6.32 2.62 -11.75
C GLY A 12 6.55 1.21 -11.18
N LEU A 13 5.95 0.90 -10.03
CA LEU A 13 5.98 -0.45 -9.44
C LEU A 13 5.20 -1.49 -10.24
N MET A 14 4.10 -1.08 -10.89
CA MET A 14 3.32 -1.96 -11.77
C MET A 14 3.97 -2.17 -13.14
N GLN A 15 4.95 -1.33 -13.49
CA GLN A 15 5.76 -1.45 -14.70
C GLN A 15 7.12 -2.11 -14.43
N MET A 16 7.20 -3.03 -13.46
CA MET A 16 8.38 -3.87 -13.31
C MET A 16 8.60 -4.65 -14.61
N ILE A 17 9.75 -4.40 -15.23
CA ILE A 17 10.14 -5.04 -16.48
C ILE A 17 11.40 -5.82 -16.19
N ASP A 18 11.32 -7.12 -16.44
CA ASP A 18 12.50 -7.98 -16.49
C ASP A 18 13.18 -7.80 -17.84
N ILE A 19 14.51 -7.79 -17.83
CA ILE A 19 15.35 -7.65 -19.02
C ILE A 19 16.22 -8.89 -19.10
N LYS A 20 16.06 -9.67 -20.16
CA LYS A 20 16.81 -10.90 -20.37
C LYS A 20 17.74 -10.73 -21.56
N ALA A 21 19.00 -11.12 -21.40
CA ALA A 21 19.87 -11.27 -22.55
C ALA A 21 19.43 -12.51 -23.35
N ILE A 22 19.13 -12.33 -24.64
CA ILE A 22 18.87 -13.45 -25.56
C ILE A 22 20.20 -13.92 -26.15
N ASP A 23 21.02 -12.97 -26.59
CA ASP A 23 22.35 -13.19 -27.13
C ASP A 23 23.28 -11.99 -26.81
N GLN A 24 24.43 -11.89 -27.48
CA GLN A 24 25.42 -10.82 -27.23
C GLN A 24 24.95 -9.42 -27.63
N HIS A 25 24.00 -9.30 -28.56
CA HIS A 25 23.52 -8.03 -29.10
C HIS A 25 22.01 -7.85 -28.96
N THR A 26 21.28 -8.87 -28.52
CA THR A 26 19.82 -8.85 -28.42
C THR A 26 19.36 -9.04 -26.98
N ILE A 27 18.44 -8.18 -26.55
CA ILE A 27 17.77 -8.29 -25.26
C ILE A 27 16.26 -8.47 -25.46
N ASP A 28 15.65 -9.24 -24.57
CA ASP A 28 14.21 -9.21 -24.35
C ASP A 28 13.91 -8.13 -23.30
N PHE A 29 13.10 -7.15 -23.70
CA PHE A 29 12.57 -6.12 -22.84
C PHE A 29 11.04 -6.18 -22.87
N ALA A 30 10.45 -6.73 -21.80
CA ALA A 30 9.00 -6.89 -21.65
C ALA A 30 8.34 -7.71 -22.77
N GLY A 31 8.95 -8.83 -23.18
CA GLY A 31 8.47 -9.72 -24.23
C GLY A 31 8.72 -9.19 -25.64
N ARG A 32 9.70 -8.30 -25.80
CA ARG A 32 10.05 -7.67 -27.09
C ARG A 32 11.55 -7.66 -27.28
N ASN A 33 11.98 -8.04 -28.48
CA ASN A 33 13.38 -8.07 -28.84
C ASN A 33 13.85 -6.66 -29.19
N TYR A 34 14.98 -6.26 -28.59
CA TYR A 34 15.72 -5.06 -28.94
C TYR A 34 17.14 -5.47 -29.31
N THR A 35 17.62 -4.99 -30.45
CA THR A 35 18.96 -5.23 -30.97
C THR A 35 19.84 -4.03 -30.71
N GLN A 36 21.07 -4.28 -30.29
CA GLN A 36 22.07 -3.27 -30.01
C GLN A 36 22.53 -2.63 -31.32
N ILE A 37 22.44 -1.30 -31.38
CA ILE A 37 22.88 -0.52 -32.55
C ILE A 37 24.11 0.34 -32.25
N SER A 38 24.39 0.57 -30.96
CA SER A 38 25.55 1.30 -30.46
C SER A 38 25.79 0.90 -29.01
N PRO A 39 26.99 1.10 -28.41
CA PRO A 39 27.20 0.83 -27.00
C PRO A 39 26.09 1.43 -26.13
N TYR A 40 25.45 0.57 -25.33
CA TYR A 40 24.33 0.92 -24.45
C TYR A 40 23.04 1.43 -25.14
N ILE A 41 22.94 1.41 -26.47
CA ILE A 41 21.75 1.82 -27.22
C ILE A 41 21.18 0.63 -27.97
N TYR A 42 19.89 0.37 -27.74
CA TYR A 42 19.16 -0.72 -28.36
C TYR A 42 17.93 -0.20 -29.09
N TYR A 43 17.56 -0.87 -30.18
CA TYR A 43 16.44 -0.52 -31.04
C TYR A 43 15.55 -1.75 -31.28
N SER A 44 14.24 -1.55 -31.29
CA SER A 44 13.29 -2.59 -31.67
C SER A 44 12.59 -2.23 -32.97
N GLU A 45 12.81 -3.03 -34.01
CA GLU A 45 12.14 -2.87 -35.30
C GLU A 45 10.62 -2.99 -35.18
N GLY A 46 10.12 -3.83 -34.26
CA GLY A 46 8.69 -4.11 -34.11
C GLY A 46 7.85 -2.92 -33.64
N ASN A 47 8.44 -1.91 -32.99
CA ASN A 47 7.72 -0.72 -32.52
C ASN A 47 8.46 0.60 -32.76
N GLY A 48 9.62 0.58 -33.43
CA GLY A 48 10.42 1.76 -33.71
C GLY A 48 10.97 2.48 -32.47
N ALA A 49 11.10 1.78 -31.33
CA ALA A 49 11.48 2.38 -30.06
C ALA A 49 12.97 2.22 -29.75
N PHE A 50 13.54 3.23 -29.10
CA PHE A 50 14.92 3.23 -28.59
C PHE A 50 14.97 3.04 -27.08
N LEU A 51 15.97 2.28 -26.64
CA LEU A 51 16.40 2.14 -25.26
C LEU A 51 17.84 2.62 -25.13
N HIS A 52 18.12 3.43 -24.12
CA HIS A 52 19.46 3.83 -23.75
C HIS A 52 19.75 3.46 -22.29
N PHE A 53 20.79 2.68 -22.06
CA PHE A 53 21.25 2.29 -20.74
C PHE A 53 22.31 3.29 -20.25
N ASP A 54 22.02 4.00 -19.18
CA ASP A 54 22.98 4.87 -18.49
C ASP A 54 23.77 4.01 -17.51
N VAL A 55 25.08 3.88 -17.74
CA VAL A 55 25.97 3.02 -16.97
C VAL A 55 27.02 3.87 -16.28
N GLN A 56 27.08 3.78 -14.96
CA GLN A 56 28.12 4.40 -14.12
C GLN A 56 28.80 3.31 -13.31
N ASP A 57 30.14 3.31 -13.28
CA ASP A 57 30.96 2.31 -12.58
C ASP A 57 30.57 0.85 -12.90
N GLY A 58 30.24 0.57 -14.16
CA GLY A 58 29.82 -0.75 -14.62
C GLY A 58 28.42 -1.19 -14.17
N LYS A 59 27.64 -0.29 -13.56
CA LYS A 59 26.24 -0.56 -13.12
C LYS A 59 25.26 0.31 -13.89
N VAL A 60 24.15 -0.30 -14.32
CA VAL A 60 23.04 0.42 -14.94
C VAL A 60 22.34 1.26 -13.85
N VAL A 61 22.39 2.59 -13.99
CA VAL A 61 21.77 3.54 -13.05
C VAL A 61 20.39 3.94 -13.55
N GLN A 62 20.18 3.93 -14.86
CA GLN A 62 18.93 4.35 -15.48
C GLN A 62 18.79 3.72 -16.87
N ILE A 63 17.54 3.47 -17.30
CA ILE A 63 17.21 3.12 -18.68
C ILE A 63 16.29 4.20 -19.23
N SER A 64 16.77 4.95 -20.20
CA SER A 64 16.02 6.00 -20.88
C SER A 64 15.26 5.43 -22.08
N ARG A 65 14.01 5.84 -22.21
CA ARG A 65 13.05 5.46 -23.25
C ARG A 65 12.48 6.73 -23.88
N GLN A 66 11.91 6.58 -25.06
CA GLN A 66 11.24 7.68 -25.78
C GLN A 66 10.20 8.43 -24.93
N TYR A 67 9.52 7.74 -24.00
CA TYR A 67 8.48 8.32 -23.14
C TYR A 67 8.77 8.26 -21.63
N GLY A 68 10.05 8.16 -21.23
CA GLY A 68 10.42 8.25 -19.83
C GLY A 68 11.66 7.46 -19.46
N CYS A 69 11.91 7.29 -18.16
CA CYS A 69 13.05 6.54 -17.65
C CYS A 69 12.60 5.43 -16.70
N LEU A 70 13.31 4.31 -16.71
CA LEU A 70 13.23 3.27 -15.69
C LEU A 70 14.45 3.37 -14.79
N LEU A 71 14.24 3.09 -13.51
CA LEU A 71 15.30 3.03 -12.52
C LEU A 71 15.49 1.57 -12.10
N PRO A 72 16.72 1.16 -11.78
CA PRO A 72 16.99 -0.18 -11.28
C PRO A 72 16.18 -0.43 -10.00
N PHE A 73 15.56 -1.60 -9.93
CA PHE A 73 14.73 -2.00 -8.80
C PHE A 73 15.60 -2.67 -7.72
N PRO A 74 15.76 -2.08 -6.52
CA PRO A 74 16.57 -2.69 -5.46
C PRO A 74 15.95 -3.99 -4.96
N GLN A 75 16.72 -5.05 -4.79
CA GLN A 75 16.22 -6.33 -4.23
C GLN A 75 15.55 -6.15 -2.86
N ASN A 76 16.07 -5.26 -2.01
CA ASN A 76 15.49 -4.95 -0.70
C ASN A 76 14.06 -4.41 -0.80
N THR A 77 13.72 -3.76 -1.92
CA THR A 77 12.38 -3.25 -2.17
C THR A 77 11.39 -4.37 -2.45
N MET A 78 11.84 -5.49 -3.06
CA MET A 78 10.97 -6.64 -3.30
C MET A 78 10.47 -7.25 -1.99
N CYS A 79 11.35 -7.40 -1.00
CA CYS A 79 10.97 -7.85 0.34
C CYS A 79 9.97 -6.89 1.00
N LEU A 80 10.17 -5.58 0.86
CA LEU A 80 9.26 -4.57 1.39
C LEU A 80 7.86 -4.66 0.74
N LEU A 81 7.79 -4.89 -0.57
CA LEU A 81 6.52 -5.06 -1.28
C LEU A 81 5.81 -6.35 -0.87
N ILE A 82 6.53 -7.46 -0.75
CA ILE A 82 5.96 -8.74 -0.30
C ILE A 82 5.42 -8.61 1.11
N ALA A 83 6.21 -8.04 2.04
CA ALA A 83 5.77 -7.79 3.40
C ALA A 83 4.56 -6.84 3.44
N GLY A 84 4.59 -5.76 2.65
CA GLY A 84 3.47 -4.83 2.50
C GLY A 84 2.20 -5.50 1.99
N ALA A 85 2.31 -6.40 1.01
CA ALA A 85 1.18 -7.16 0.47
C ALA A 85 0.58 -8.10 1.52
N ILE A 86 1.41 -8.82 2.27
CA ILE A 86 0.97 -9.70 3.37
C ILE A 86 0.25 -8.89 4.46
N PHE A 87 0.86 -7.79 4.93
CA PHE A 87 0.25 -6.94 5.95
C PHE A 87 -1.06 -6.30 5.48
N SER A 88 -1.15 -5.94 4.20
CA SER A 88 -2.38 -5.42 3.60
C SER A 88 -3.48 -6.47 3.61
N ALA A 89 -3.16 -7.69 3.17
CA ALA A 89 -4.11 -8.81 3.15
C ALA A 89 -4.63 -9.13 4.55
N LEU A 90 -3.74 -9.25 5.54
CA LEU A 90 -4.12 -9.50 6.94
C LEU A 90 -5.04 -8.39 7.50
N SER A 91 -4.70 -7.12 7.21
CA SER A 91 -5.50 -5.98 7.65
C SER A 91 -6.89 -5.99 7.02
N VAL A 92 -6.99 -6.24 5.72
CA VAL A 92 -8.27 -6.30 4.99
C VAL A 92 -9.15 -7.44 5.52
N ILE A 93 -8.58 -8.65 5.70
CA ILE A 93 -9.30 -9.80 6.24
C ILE A 93 -9.86 -9.48 7.62
N TRP A 94 -9.04 -8.86 8.49
CA TRP A 94 -9.48 -8.46 9.82
C TRP A 94 -10.61 -7.42 9.77
N LEU A 95 -10.48 -6.39 8.93
CA LEU A 95 -11.51 -5.35 8.80
C LEU A 95 -12.85 -5.90 8.33
N ILE A 96 -12.85 -6.84 7.38
CA ILE A 96 -14.07 -7.54 6.94
C ILE A 96 -14.67 -8.32 8.11
N ALA A 97 -13.85 -9.11 8.83
CA ALA A 97 -14.32 -9.86 9.99
C ALA A 97 -14.90 -8.93 11.07
N ALA A 98 -14.23 -7.81 11.36
CA ALA A 98 -14.68 -6.83 12.32
C ALA A 98 -16.00 -6.16 11.91
N LEU A 99 -16.17 -5.87 10.62
CA LEU A 99 -17.42 -5.33 10.07
C LEU A 99 -18.56 -6.33 10.21
N VAL A 100 -18.34 -7.60 9.86
CA VAL A 100 -19.33 -8.68 10.04
C VAL A 100 -19.72 -8.83 11.50
N ILE A 101 -18.75 -8.83 12.42
CA ILE A 101 -19.01 -8.87 13.88
C ILE A 101 -19.85 -7.67 14.33
N ALA A 102 -19.54 -6.47 13.85
CA ALA A 102 -20.28 -5.26 14.17
C ALA A 102 -21.74 -5.32 13.66
N ILE A 103 -21.95 -5.79 12.43
CA ILE A 103 -23.29 -5.97 11.84
C ILE A 103 -24.09 -7.01 12.62
N ILE A 104 -23.51 -8.18 12.92
CA ILE A 104 -24.20 -9.24 13.70
C ILE A 104 -24.64 -8.70 15.06
N ARG A 105 -23.78 -7.95 15.75
CA ARG A 105 -24.13 -7.31 17.03
C ARG A 105 -25.25 -6.30 16.88
N LEU A 106 -25.21 -5.46 15.85
CA LEU A 106 -26.25 -4.47 15.56
C LEU A 106 -27.60 -5.15 15.31
N VAL A 107 -27.63 -6.18 14.46
CA VAL A 107 -28.85 -6.94 14.13
C VAL A 107 -29.43 -7.62 15.37
N ARG A 108 -28.60 -8.26 16.21
CA ARG A 108 -29.07 -8.88 17.46
C ARG A 108 -29.67 -7.87 18.42
N LYS A 109 -29.02 -6.70 18.56
CA LYS A 109 -29.52 -5.60 19.39
C LYS A 109 -30.90 -5.11 18.93
N ILE A 110 -31.10 -4.97 17.62
CA ILE A 110 -32.38 -4.51 17.04
C ILE A 110 -33.45 -5.60 17.18
N ARG A 111 -33.14 -6.86 16.85
CA ARG A 111 -34.12 -7.95 16.80
C ARG A 111 -34.56 -8.47 18.16
N HIS A 112 -33.63 -8.65 19.09
CA HIS A 112 -33.94 -9.37 20.33
C HIS A 112 -34.13 -8.45 21.55
N LYS A 113 -33.98 -7.12 21.39
CA LYS A 113 -33.88 -6.15 22.51
C LYS A 113 -32.96 -6.65 23.63
N GLU A 114 -31.99 -7.49 23.29
CA GLU A 114 -31.09 -8.11 24.27
C GLU A 114 -30.29 -7.00 24.95
N LYS A 115 -30.13 -7.10 26.27
CA LYS A 115 -29.09 -6.38 27.00
C LYS A 115 -27.75 -6.90 26.51
N THR A 116 -27.31 -6.42 25.35
CA THR A 116 -25.99 -6.71 24.79
C THR A 116 -24.97 -6.24 25.82
N ASP A 117 -24.02 -7.09 26.19
CA ASP A 117 -22.92 -6.72 27.09
C ASP A 117 -22.39 -5.34 26.73
N SER A 118 -22.35 -4.44 27.71
CA SER A 118 -21.90 -3.07 27.47
C SER A 118 -20.54 -3.10 26.77
N ILE A 119 -20.42 -2.37 25.66
CA ILE A 119 -19.16 -2.32 24.93
C ILE A 119 -18.17 -1.58 25.80
N VAL A 120 -17.15 -2.30 26.24
CA VAL A 120 -16.05 -1.75 27.03
C VAL A 120 -15.32 -0.68 26.22
N PRO A 121 -14.81 0.40 26.86
CA PRO A 121 -14.20 1.51 26.13
C PRO A 121 -13.10 1.09 25.14
N ALA A 122 -12.25 0.12 25.48
CA ALA A 122 -11.23 -0.41 24.57
C ALA A 122 -11.82 -1.00 23.27
N ALA A 123 -12.95 -1.70 23.35
CA ALA A 123 -13.63 -2.24 22.18
C ALA A 123 -14.34 -1.16 21.35
N LYS A 124 -14.73 -0.03 21.96
CA LYS A 124 -15.24 1.14 21.21
C LYS A 124 -14.15 1.76 20.36
N TRP A 125 -12.97 1.96 20.93
CA TRP A 125 -11.80 2.45 20.20
C TRP A 125 -11.36 1.48 19.11
N GLY A 126 -11.41 0.16 19.37
CA GLY A 126 -11.18 -0.85 18.34
C GLY A 126 -12.17 -0.75 17.18
N LEU A 127 -13.46 -0.58 17.46
CA LEU A 127 -14.48 -0.38 16.42
C LEU A 127 -14.23 0.90 15.61
N PHE A 128 -13.90 2.01 16.27
CA PHE A 128 -13.55 3.27 15.62
C PHE A 128 -12.34 3.10 14.67
N LEU A 129 -11.28 2.44 15.14
CA LEU A 129 -10.09 2.15 14.32
C LEU A 129 -10.43 1.28 13.10
N ASN A 130 -11.32 0.31 13.24
CA ASN A 130 -11.75 -0.51 12.11
C ASN A 130 -12.52 0.30 11.08
N LEU A 131 -13.44 1.17 11.51
CA LEU A 131 -14.19 2.05 10.60
C LEU A 131 -13.26 3.04 9.88
N ALA A 132 -12.32 3.65 10.61
CA ALA A 132 -11.29 4.50 10.02
C ALA A 132 -10.40 3.72 9.05
N GLY A 133 -10.06 2.46 9.38
CA GLY A 133 -9.29 1.55 8.53
C GLY A 133 -10.00 1.23 7.22
N ILE A 134 -11.30 0.98 7.25
CA ILE A 134 -12.10 0.78 6.03
C ILE A 134 -12.09 2.04 5.16
N ALA A 135 -12.29 3.22 5.78
CA ALA A 135 -12.29 4.49 5.07
C ALA A 135 -10.94 4.78 4.39
N VAL A 136 -9.82 4.55 5.09
CA VAL A 136 -8.49 4.80 4.50
C VAL A 136 -8.14 3.81 3.40
N ILE A 137 -8.56 2.54 3.51
CA ILE A 137 -8.38 1.56 2.43
C ILE A 137 -9.17 1.96 1.18
N ALA A 138 -10.41 2.41 1.34
CA ALA A 138 -11.19 2.93 0.21
C ALA A 138 -10.51 4.17 -0.41
N ASN A 139 -10.00 5.08 0.41
CA ASN A 139 -9.22 6.23 -0.04
C ASN A 139 -7.98 5.81 -0.85
N MET A 140 -7.22 4.83 -0.34
CA MET A 140 -6.03 4.27 -1.01
C MET A 140 -6.39 3.59 -2.33
N ALA A 141 -7.51 2.86 -2.41
CA ALA A 141 -7.95 2.23 -3.65
C ALA A 141 -8.25 3.27 -4.74
N VAL A 142 -8.96 4.35 -4.41
CA VAL A 142 -9.23 5.46 -5.34
C VAL A 142 -7.92 6.15 -5.75
N GLN A 143 -7.00 6.33 -4.80
CA GLN A 143 -5.69 6.91 -5.05
C GLN A 143 -4.88 6.08 -6.06
N VAL A 144 -4.88 4.75 -5.93
CA VAL A 144 -4.25 3.82 -6.88
C VAL A 144 -4.88 3.94 -8.27
N ILE A 145 -6.21 3.92 -8.37
CA ILE A 145 -6.93 4.06 -9.65
C ILE A 145 -6.54 5.38 -10.33
N LYS A 146 -6.58 6.50 -9.60
CA LYS A 146 -6.17 7.80 -10.12
C LYS A 146 -4.71 7.85 -10.55
N ALA A 147 -3.81 7.25 -9.76
CA ALA A 147 -2.39 7.20 -10.10
C ALA A 147 -2.15 6.43 -11.42
N ILE A 148 -2.87 5.33 -11.65
CA ILE A 148 -2.80 4.56 -12.91
C ILE A 148 -3.38 5.36 -14.08
N SER A 149 -4.39 6.20 -13.84
CA SER A 149 -4.92 7.15 -14.83
C SER A 149 -4.06 8.40 -15.04
N TYR A 150 -2.79 8.39 -14.59
CA TYR A 150 -1.84 9.50 -14.72
C TYR A 150 -2.30 10.82 -14.09
N ALA A 151 -3.13 10.75 -13.04
CA ALA A 151 -3.56 11.91 -12.26
C ALA A 151 -2.37 12.75 -11.78
N THR A 152 -2.54 14.06 -11.75
CA THR A 152 -1.48 14.96 -11.31
C THR A 152 -1.26 14.86 -9.79
N TYR A 153 -0.07 15.22 -9.32
CA TYR A 153 0.21 15.24 -7.88
C TYR A 153 -0.77 16.16 -7.11
N ALA A 154 -1.19 17.27 -7.72
CA ALA A 154 -2.17 18.18 -7.16
C ALA A 154 -3.53 17.50 -6.93
N GLU A 155 -3.97 16.65 -7.86
CA GLU A 155 -5.22 15.88 -7.74
C GLU A 155 -5.15 14.80 -6.67
N LEU A 156 -3.95 14.28 -6.39
CA LEU A 156 -3.73 13.27 -5.35
C LEU A 156 -3.56 13.87 -3.95
N ARG A 157 -3.37 15.20 -3.83
CA ARG A 157 -3.08 15.89 -2.56
C ARG A 157 -4.07 15.59 -1.44
N MET A 158 -5.36 15.60 -1.74
CA MET A 158 -6.41 15.34 -0.75
C MET A 158 -6.36 13.90 -0.23
N PHE A 159 -6.02 12.94 -1.09
CA PHE A 159 -5.89 11.53 -0.70
C PHE A 159 -4.72 11.32 0.27
N PHE A 160 -3.58 11.99 0.04
CA PHE A 160 -2.45 11.98 0.98
C PHE A 160 -2.84 12.57 2.34
N LEU A 161 -3.61 13.67 2.35
CA LEU A 161 -4.05 14.30 3.59
C LEU A 161 -4.94 13.37 4.42
N PHE A 162 -5.84 12.61 3.79
CA PHE A 162 -6.64 11.60 4.48
C PHE A 162 -5.78 10.47 5.07
N ASN A 163 -4.73 10.04 4.37
CA ASN A 163 -3.79 9.05 4.90
C ASN A 163 -3.05 9.59 6.15
N TYR A 164 -2.63 10.86 6.14
CA TYR A 164 -1.99 11.47 7.31
C TYR A 164 -2.95 11.63 8.49
N ALA A 165 -4.20 12.04 8.22
CA ALA A 165 -5.24 12.09 9.24
C ALA A 165 -5.46 10.71 9.87
N TYR A 166 -5.47 9.65 9.06
CA TYR A 166 -5.56 8.29 9.56
C TYR A 166 -4.38 7.91 10.47
N LEU A 167 -3.14 8.27 10.13
CA LEU A 167 -1.98 7.98 10.98
C LEU A 167 -2.14 8.58 12.40
N ILE A 168 -2.64 9.81 12.48
CA ILE A 168 -2.91 10.48 13.76
C ILE A 168 -4.01 9.74 14.52
N CYS A 169 -5.12 9.42 13.86
CA CYS A 169 -6.22 8.65 14.45
C CYS A 169 -5.77 7.26 14.95
N ALA A 170 -4.93 6.57 14.18
CA ALA A 170 -4.38 5.27 14.53
C ALA A 170 -3.50 5.36 15.78
N ALA A 171 -2.59 6.34 15.83
CA ALA A 171 -1.72 6.55 16.99
C ALA A 171 -2.54 6.84 18.26
N ILE A 172 -3.50 7.76 18.18
CA ILE A 172 -4.38 8.11 19.32
C ILE A 172 -5.22 6.90 19.73
N GLY A 173 -5.87 6.22 18.79
CA GLY A 173 -6.74 5.09 19.09
C GLY A 173 -6.00 3.92 19.72
N VAL A 174 -4.80 3.58 19.23
CA VAL A 174 -3.95 2.53 19.81
C VAL A 174 -3.50 2.91 21.22
N ALA A 175 -3.09 4.16 21.45
CA ALA A 175 -2.72 4.65 22.77
C ALA A 175 -3.90 4.57 23.76
N LEU A 176 -5.09 4.97 23.33
CA LEU A 176 -6.30 4.90 24.16
C LEU A 176 -6.73 3.47 24.46
N ILE A 177 -6.59 2.55 23.50
CA ILE A 177 -6.79 1.11 23.75
C ILE A 177 -5.84 0.66 24.85
N ALA A 178 -4.55 0.99 24.78
CA ALA A 178 -3.55 0.59 25.77
C ALA A 178 -3.81 1.18 27.17
N VAL A 179 -4.18 2.47 27.26
CA VAL A 179 -4.47 3.15 28.53
C VAL A 179 -5.70 2.54 29.21
N VAL A 180 -6.78 2.32 28.45
CA VAL A 180 -8.02 1.80 29.01
C VAL A 180 -8.01 0.27 29.13
N TRP A 181 -7.01 -0.41 28.54
CA TRP A 181 -6.82 -1.85 28.63
C TRP A 181 -6.77 -2.35 30.06
N LYS A 182 -5.93 -1.73 30.91
CA LYS A 182 -5.75 -2.14 32.32
C LYS A 182 -6.96 -1.84 33.20
N ARG A 183 -7.74 -0.81 32.85
CA ARG A 183 -8.90 -0.35 33.64
C ARG A 183 -10.20 -1.08 33.28
N SER A 184 -10.19 -1.87 32.21
CA SER A 184 -11.41 -2.48 31.69
C SER A 184 -11.62 -3.89 32.23
N GLY A 185 -12.66 -4.12 33.05
CA GLY A 185 -13.14 -5.46 33.46
C GLY A 185 -13.83 -6.25 32.33
N GLY A 186 -13.45 -6.02 31.07
CA GLY A 186 -14.14 -6.53 29.89
C GLY A 186 -13.94 -8.03 29.64
N SER A 187 -14.93 -8.63 28.97
CA SER A 187 -14.86 -10.01 28.46
C SER A 187 -13.60 -10.23 27.61
N LYS A 188 -12.98 -11.42 27.74
CA LYS A 188 -11.81 -11.83 26.95
C LYS A 188 -12.00 -11.58 25.45
N LYS A 189 -13.22 -11.79 24.92
CA LYS A 189 -13.56 -11.58 23.51
C LYS A 189 -13.46 -10.10 23.08
N GLN A 190 -13.91 -9.18 23.92
CA GLN A 190 -13.85 -7.74 23.64
C GLN A 190 -12.41 -7.20 23.69
N ARG A 191 -11.58 -7.74 24.59
CA ARG A 191 -10.15 -7.43 24.64
C ARG A 191 -9.43 -7.92 23.39
N VAL A 192 -9.61 -9.19 23.01
CA VAL A 192 -9.02 -9.74 21.78
C VAL A 192 -9.43 -8.93 20.55
N PHE A 193 -10.71 -8.56 20.44
CA PHE A 193 -11.19 -7.68 19.37
C PHE A 193 -10.46 -6.33 19.34
N ALA A 194 -10.29 -5.68 20.49
CA ALA A 194 -9.59 -4.40 20.58
C ALA A 194 -8.10 -4.53 20.22
N ALA A 195 -7.42 -5.59 20.66
CA ALA A 195 -6.02 -5.84 20.31
C ALA A 195 -5.83 -6.08 18.81
N LEU A 196 -6.65 -6.92 18.21
CA LEU A 196 -6.58 -7.20 16.77
C LEU A 196 -6.92 -5.96 15.93
N SER A 197 -7.85 -5.13 16.40
CA SER A 197 -8.16 -3.84 15.76
C SER A 197 -6.98 -2.85 15.85
N GLY A 198 -6.31 -2.80 17.00
CA GLY A 198 -5.09 -2.00 17.17
C GLY A 198 -3.95 -2.50 16.29
N LEU A 199 -3.74 -3.82 16.23
CA LEU A 199 -2.74 -4.44 15.36
C LEU A 199 -3.01 -4.13 13.88
N ALA A 200 -4.25 -4.29 13.41
CA ALA A 200 -4.61 -3.95 12.04
C ALA A 200 -4.36 -2.46 11.74
N ALA A 201 -4.68 -1.56 12.67
CA ALA A 201 -4.39 -0.13 12.50
C ALA A 201 -2.89 0.17 12.38
N ILE A 202 -2.05 -0.53 13.18
CA ILE A 202 -0.59 -0.41 13.08
C ILE A 202 -0.10 -0.93 11.72
N LEU A 203 -0.59 -2.08 11.25
CA LEU A 203 -0.20 -2.63 9.96
C LEU A 203 -0.55 -1.68 8.81
N ILE A 204 -1.76 -1.10 8.81
CA ILE A 204 -2.16 -0.09 7.83
C ILE A 204 -1.26 1.16 7.92
N ALA A 205 -0.94 1.62 9.13
CA ALA A 205 -0.02 2.75 9.31
C ALA A 205 1.38 2.46 8.75
N ILE A 206 1.92 1.26 8.98
CA ILE A 206 3.20 0.81 8.40
C ILE A 206 3.14 0.83 6.88
N ILE A 207 2.04 0.38 6.28
CA ILE A 207 1.86 0.40 4.82
C ILE A 207 1.87 1.84 4.30
N ILE A 208 1.09 2.73 4.93
CA ILE A 208 1.04 4.15 4.54
C ILE A 208 2.43 4.78 4.63
N VAL A 209 3.12 4.64 5.77
CA VAL A 209 4.47 5.19 5.97
C VAL A 209 5.47 4.58 4.98
N GLY A 210 5.41 3.27 4.81
CA GLY A 210 6.27 2.52 3.89
C GLY A 210 6.15 3.04 2.47
N PHE A 211 4.94 3.17 1.93
CA PHE A 211 4.73 3.69 0.58
C PHE A 211 4.94 5.20 0.45
N GLU A 212 4.69 5.97 1.51
CA GLU A 212 4.80 7.42 1.47
C GLU A 212 6.25 7.91 1.47
N PHE A 213 7.08 7.31 2.32
CA PHE A 213 8.46 7.70 2.56
C PHE A 213 9.47 6.80 1.85
N TYR A 214 9.02 5.77 1.13
CA TYR A 214 9.87 5.03 0.21
C TYR A 214 10.58 6.02 -0.72
N ARG A 215 11.91 5.96 -0.82
CA ARG A 215 12.72 6.78 -1.73
C ARG A 215 13.06 5.99 -2.97
#